data_AF-A0A1I2ID94-F1
#
_entry.id   AF-A0A1I2ID94-F1
#
_cell.length_a   1.000
_cell.length_b   1.000
_cell.length_c   1.000
_cell.angle_alpha   90.00
_cell.angle_beta   90.00
_cell.angle_gamma   90.00
#
_symmetry.space_group_name_H-M   'P 1'
#
loop_
_entity.id
_entity.type
_entity.pdbx_description
1 polymer ?
#
loop_
_entity_poly.entity_id
_entity_poly.type
_entity_poly.pdbx_seq_one_letter_code
_entity_poly.pdbx_strand_id
1 'polypeptide(L)'
;MADASIPVDLFNPGQVFACLGIVEAAATLLGEAEAAFDWTGESRFHVRSPGPAHPIAAVLAFLADAEVVAEVPHESTLATGWKSGWGRVESLGPVEPYPYPEPGSVATLRAALCVGSRRLVLDHWGDVKRDNVKFWAGSGGYPGAALARDALALVRDRLDDAVNDPFAVAAPQSSSFRLDWRRDYIPMEIGFSLNEHGGRIETVGYPLVELLGALGLGHARPQRLDRLAYRYGALGRTSTIAWYPPCLLRAALGGAPLPFPLRRFHMSLGWPGQEGQARSITTVIEESPT
;
A
#
# COMPACT_ATOMS: atom_id res chain seq x y z
N MET A 1 13.13 -17.68 15.79
CA MET A 1 12.47 -16.88 14.73
C MET A 1 11.04 -17.35 14.67
N ALA A 2 10.10 -16.41 14.60
CA ALA A 2 8.71 -16.71 14.33
C ALA A 2 8.45 -16.54 12.84
N ASP A 3 7.70 -17.47 12.26
CA ASP A 3 7.29 -17.51 10.87
C ASP A 3 5.77 -17.42 10.74
N ALA A 4 5.32 -16.84 9.64
CA ALA A 4 3.92 -16.73 9.28
C ALA A 4 3.74 -16.83 7.77
N SER A 5 2.54 -17.20 7.34
CA SER A 5 2.19 -17.15 5.92
C SER A 5 0.73 -16.81 5.70
N ILE A 6 0.45 -16.08 4.63
CA ILE A 6 -0.90 -15.69 4.21
C ILE A 6 -1.11 -16.03 2.73
N PRO A 7 -2.36 -16.30 2.30
CA PRO A 7 -2.67 -16.43 0.88
C PRO A 7 -2.43 -15.10 0.16
N VAL A 8 -2.04 -15.17 -1.11
CA VAL A 8 -1.83 -14.00 -1.96
C VAL A 8 -2.19 -14.31 -3.41
N ASP A 9 -2.95 -13.42 -4.03
CA ASP A 9 -3.16 -13.41 -5.47
C ASP A 9 -2.09 -12.54 -6.14
N LEU A 10 -1.17 -13.17 -6.87
CA LEU A 10 -0.10 -12.47 -7.58
C LEU A 10 -0.61 -11.64 -8.77
N PHE A 11 -1.84 -11.88 -9.25
CA PHE A 11 -2.51 -11.06 -10.26
C PHE A 11 -3.25 -9.85 -9.65
N ASN A 12 -3.30 -9.76 -8.32
CA ASN A 12 -3.72 -8.57 -7.60
C ASN A 12 -2.49 -7.78 -7.12
N PRO A 13 -2.01 -6.78 -7.88
CA PRO A 13 -0.84 -5.96 -7.52
C PRO A 13 -0.98 -5.32 -6.14
N GLY A 14 -2.19 -4.90 -5.73
CA GLY A 14 -2.44 -4.38 -4.39
C GLY A 14 -2.01 -5.35 -3.29
N GLN A 15 -2.30 -6.65 -3.45
CA GLN A 15 -1.87 -7.66 -2.48
C GLN A 15 -0.36 -7.88 -2.50
N VAL A 16 0.28 -7.86 -3.68
CA VAL A 16 1.76 -7.95 -3.78
C VAL A 16 2.43 -6.75 -3.13
N PHE A 17 1.89 -5.54 -3.30
CA PHE A 17 2.36 -4.34 -2.61
C PHE A 17 2.12 -4.44 -1.10
N ALA A 18 0.98 -4.98 -0.69
CA ALA A 18 0.64 -5.17 0.71
C ALA A 18 1.57 -6.20 1.39
N CYS A 19 1.99 -7.25 0.69
CA CYS A 19 3.02 -8.16 1.16
C CYS A 19 4.34 -7.43 1.45
N LEU A 20 4.76 -6.52 0.57
CA LEU A 20 5.91 -5.66 0.85
C LEU A 20 5.65 -4.77 2.08
N GLY A 21 4.47 -4.15 2.18
CA GLY A 21 4.08 -3.38 3.35
C GLY A 21 4.14 -4.15 4.66
N ILE A 22 3.74 -5.42 4.66
CA ILE A 22 3.81 -6.31 5.84
C ILE A 22 5.26 -6.54 6.26
N VAL A 23 6.17 -6.90 5.34
CA VAL A 23 7.56 -7.16 5.73
C VAL A 23 8.30 -5.88 6.13
N GLU A 24 7.97 -4.74 5.53
CA GLU A 24 8.53 -3.43 5.92
C GLU A 24 8.06 -3.01 7.32
N ALA A 25 6.76 -3.19 7.60
CA ALA A 25 6.19 -2.93 8.91
C ALA A 25 6.77 -3.89 9.95
N ALA A 26 6.85 -5.18 9.65
CA ALA A 26 7.47 -6.17 10.52
C ALA A 26 8.95 -5.85 10.75
N ALA A 27 9.68 -5.38 9.74
CA ALA A 27 11.07 -5.00 9.90
C ALA A 27 11.23 -3.81 10.85
N THR A 28 10.36 -2.81 10.71
CA THR A 28 10.35 -1.63 11.57
C THR A 28 9.96 -1.96 13.01
N LEU A 29 9.01 -2.88 13.21
CA LEU A 29 8.46 -3.20 14.52
C LEU A 29 9.23 -4.29 15.27
N LEU A 30 9.82 -5.25 14.56
CA LEU A 30 10.39 -6.49 15.11
C LEU A 30 11.87 -6.70 14.76
N GLY A 31 12.48 -5.86 13.91
CA GLY A 31 13.90 -5.95 13.55
C GLY A 31 14.14 -6.58 12.18
N GLU A 32 15.09 -7.50 12.04
CA GLU A 32 15.52 -8.04 10.74
C GLU A 32 14.49 -9.00 10.12
N ALA A 33 13.32 -8.49 9.73
CA ALA A 33 12.29 -9.29 9.06
C ALA A 33 12.70 -9.64 7.63
N GLU A 34 12.34 -10.85 7.20
CA GLU A 34 12.61 -11.35 5.87
C GLU A 34 11.35 -12.01 5.32
N ALA A 35 11.23 -12.05 4.00
CA ALA A 35 10.07 -12.65 3.36
C ALA A 35 10.38 -13.25 2.00
N ALA A 36 9.45 -14.05 1.50
CA ALA A 36 9.47 -14.60 0.15
C ALA A 36 8.05 -15.00 -0.28
N PHE A 37 7.79 -14.95 -1.59
CA PHE A 37 6.61 -15.56 -2.17
C PHE A 37 6.85 -17.07 -2.40
N ASP A 38 5.80 -17.87 -2.28
CA ASP A 38 5.77 -19.27 -2.66
C ASP A 38 4.60 -19.50 -3.61
N TRP A 39 4.85 -20.11 -4.75
CA TRP A 39 3.84 -20.43 -5.77
C TRP A 39 4.01 -21.87 -6.27
N THR A 40 4.58 -22.74 -5.45
CA THR A 40 4.68 -24.19 -5.73
C THR A 40 3.31 -24.88 -5.66
N GLY A 41 2.34 -24.25 -5.01
CA GLY A 41 0.92 -24.61 -4.98
C GLY A 41 0.03 -23.37 -5.03
N GLU A 42 -0.91 -23.25 -4.10
CA GLU A 42 -1.59 -21.98 -3.86
C GLU A 42 -0.56 -20.91 -3.51
N SER A 43 -0.67 -19.74 -4.13
CA SER A 43 0.30 -18.66 -3.91
C SER A 43 0.18 -18.13 -2.48
N ARG A 44 1.32 -18.12 -1.77
CA ARG A 44 1.43 -17.64 -0.39
C ARG A 44 2.57 -16.64 -0.25
N PHE A 45 2.40 -15.72 0.68
CA PHE A 45 3.48 -14.84 1.14
C PHE A 45 3.95 -15.31 2.51
N HIS A 46 5.24 -15.62 2.61
CA HIS A 46 5.89 -16.03 3.84
C HIS A 46 6.68 -14.86 4.42
N VAL A 47 6.53 -14.62 5.71
CA VAL A 47 7.31 -13.61 6.46
C VAL A 47 7.84 -14.22 7.74
N ARG A 48 9.07 -13.88 8.10
CA ARG A 48 9.68 -14.26 9.38
C ARG A 48 10.38 -13.08 10.02
N SER A 49 10.54 -13.14 11.33
CA SER A 49 11.26 -12.11 12.10
C SER A 49 12.03 -12.71 13.29
N PRO A 50 13.02 -11.99 13.83
CA PRO A 50 13.67 -12.37 15.08
C PRO A 50 12.70 -12.43 16.26
N GLY A 51 13.03 -13.27 17.25
CA GLY A 51 12.20 -13.41 18.45
C GLY A 51 10.98 -14.34 18.29
N PRO A 52 10.07 -14.33 19.29
CA PRO A 52 8.90 -15.22 19.35
C PRO A 52 7.60 -14.57 18.82
N ALA A 53 7.59 -13.27 18.53
CA ALA A 53 6.39 -12.56 18.13
C ALA A 53 5.97 -12.94 16.71
N HIS A 54 4.70 -13.30 16.52
CA HIS A 54 4.16 -13.61 15.19
C HIS A 54 4.16 -12.36 14.30
N PRO A 55 4.90 -12.33 13.18
CA PRO A 55 5.18 -11.09 12.44
C PRO A 55 3.91 -10.40 11.90
N ILE A 56 2.96 -11.14 11.35
CA ILE A 56 1.72 -10.57 10.80
C ILE A 56 0.82 -10.04 11.92
N ALA A 57 0.56 -10.84 12.96
CA ALA A 57 -0.19 -10.41 14.14
C ALA A 57 0.41 -9.16 14.80
N ALA A 58 1.74 -9.03 14.87
CA ALA A 58 2.38 -7.84 15.42
C ALA A 58 2.11 -6.58 14.57
N VAL A 59 2.11 -6.71 13.24
CA VAL A 59 1.75 -5.61 12.33
C VAL A 59 0.27 -5.26 12.49
N LEU A 60 -0.62 -6.25 12.51
CA LEU A 60 -2.07 -6.02 12.65
C LEU A 60 -2.43 -5.40 14.01
N ALA A 61 -1.81 -5.87 15.11
CA ALA A 61 -1.97 -5.27 16.44
C ALA A 61 -1.48 -3.83 16.48
N PHE A 62 -0.33 -3.53 15.84
CA PHE A 62 0.13 -2.15 15.72
C PHE A 62 -0.90 -1.28 14.97
N LEU A 63 -1.46 -1.78 13.86
CA LEU A 63 -2.49 -1.07 13.11
C LEU A 63 -3.77 -0.88 13.96
N ALA A 64 -4.17 -1.87 14.75
CA ALA A 64 -5.34 -1.82 15.61
C ALA A 64 -5.26 -0.70 16.65
N ASP A 65 -4.06 -0.38 17.12
CA ASP A 65 -3.79 0.70 18.08
C ASP A 65 -3.38 2.02 17.42
N ALA A 66 -3.02 2.01 16.13
CA ALA A 66 -2.40 3.15 15.49
C ALA A 66 -3.36 4.33 15.34
N GLU A 67 -2.86 5.52 15.67
CA GLU A 67 -3.44 6.78 15.26
C GLU A 67 -2.81 7.22 13.94
N VAL A 68 -3.62 7.72 13.00
CA VAL A 68 -3.12 8.26 11.73
C VAL A 68 -2.99 9.78 11.84
N VAL A 69 -1.78 10.27 11.59
CA VAL A 69 -1.42 11.69 11.68
C VAL A 69 -0.88 12.14 10.33
N ALA A 70 -1.40 13.25 9.80
CA ALA A 70 -0.79 13.94 8.67
C ALA A 70 0.39 14.77 9.17
N GLU A 71 1.54 14.66 8.51
CA GLU A 71 2.74 15.40 8.94
C GLU A 71 3.06 16.52 7.95
N VAL A 72 3.21 17.74 8.47
CA VAL A 72 3.63 18.91 7.69
C VAL A 72 5.08 19.25 7.97
N PRO A 73 5.83 19.77 6.98
CA PRO A 73 7.17 20.29 7.21
C PRO A 73 7.19 21.33 8.34
N HIS A 74 8.32 21.44 9.03
CA HIS A 74 8.53 22.46 10.05
C HIS A 74 8.24 23.86 9.47
N GLU A 75 7.51 24.69 10.21
CA GLU A 75 7.10 26.06 9.81
C GLU A 75 6.24 26.16 8.54
N SER A 76 5.78 25.05 7.96
CA SER A 76 4.92 25.07 6.78
C SER A 76 3.54 25.63 7.11
N THR A 77 3.03 26.50 6.21
CA THR A 77 1.67 27.05 6.30
C THR A 77 0.59 26.06 5.87
N LEU A 78 0.97 24.89 5.32
CA LEU A 78 0.03 23.89 4.83
C LEU A 78 -0.92 23.37 5.92
N ALA A 79 -0.51 23.37 7.19
CA ALA A 79 -1.40 22.99 8.30
C ALA A 79 -2.68 23.83 8.34
N THR A 80 -2.64 25.09 7.89
CA THR A 80 -3.82 25.97 7.86
C THR A 80 -4.87 25.53 6.83
N GLY A 81 -4.46 24.82 5.79
CA GLY A 81 -5.34 24.25 4.77
C GLY A 81 -5.95 22.90 5.18
N TRP A 82 -5.57 22.36 6.34
CA TRP A 82 -6.06 21.08 6.82
C TRP A 82 -7.49 21.19 7.37
N LYS A 83 -8.41 20.37 6.86
CA LYS A 83 -9.82 20.39 7.29
C LYS A 83 -10.03 19.53 8.52
N SER A 84 -10.88 19.97 9.46
CA SER A 84 -11.21 19.24 10.68
C SER A 84 -11.69 17.81 10.44
N GLY A 85 -12.43 17.59 9.34
CA GLY A 85 -12.92 16.26 8.94
C GLY A 85 -11.85 15.30 8.42
N TRP A 86 -10.60 15.72 8.24
CA TRP A 86 -9.51 14.89 7.69
C TRP A 86 -8.64 14.21 8.75
N GLY A 87 -8.84 14.52 10.04
CA GLY A 87 -8.12 13.90 11.15
C GLY A 87 -7.04 14.81 11.72
N ARG A 88 -6.07 14.25 12.43
CA ARG A 88 -4.99 14.99 13.08
C ARG A 88 -3.92 15.40 12.08
N VAL A 89 -3.37 16.59 12.26
CA VAL A 89 -2.21 17.11 11.53
C VAL A 89 -1.18 17.62 12.53
N GLU A 90 0.09 17.37 12.27
CA GLU A 90 1.20 17.77 13.12
C GLU A 90 2.37 18.32 12.33
N SER A 91 3.03 19.34 12.89
CA SER A 91 4.26 19.87 12.35
C SER A 91 5.46 19.07 12.83
N LEU A 92 6.35 18.74 11.89
CA LEU A 92 7.62 18.14 12.23
C LEU A 92 8.49 19.09 13.06
N GLY A 93 9.34 18.50 13.90
CA GLY A 93 10.34 19.23 14.65
C GLY A 93 11.40 19.87 13.73
N PRO A 94 12.12 20.90 14.21
CA PRO A 94 13.10 21.66 13.43
C PRO A 94 14.25 20.80 12.88
N VAL A 95 14.55 19.69 13.53
CA VAL A 95 15.63 18.76 13.15
C VAL A 95 15.11 17.53 12.41
N GLU A 96 13.79 17.35 12.29
CA GLU A 96 13.23 16.19 11.63
C GLU A 96 13.08 16.48 10.12
N PRO A 97 13.79 15.74 9.25
CA PRO A 97 13.75 16.02 7.83
C PRO A 97 12.39 15.62 7.24
N TYR A 98 11.83 16.51 6.42
CA TYR A 98 10.79 16.14 5.49
C TYR A 98 11.46 15.46 4.27
N PRO A 99 11.00 14.28 3.83
CA PRO A 99 11.75 13.41 2.90
C PRO A 99 11.85 13.95 1.46
N TYR A 100 11.17 15.05 1.15
CA TYR A 100 11.16 15.71 -0.16
C TYR A 100 10.89 17.22 0.03
N PRO A 101 10.97 18.05 -1.03
CA PRO A 101 10.58 19.46 -0.94
C PRO A 101 9.15 19.65 -0.42
N GLU A 102 8.87 20.80 0.20
CA GLU A 102 7.52 21.11 0.71
C GLU A 102 6.48 20.94 -0.41
N PRO A 103 5.42 20.13 -0.17
CA PRO A 103 4.43 19.86 -1.19
C PRO A 103 3.56 21.10 -1.48
N GLY A 104 3.11 21.25 -2.72
CA GLY A 104 2.21 22.36 -3.09
C GLY A 104 0.77 22.25 -2.56
N SER A 105 0.44 21.16 -1.86
CA SER A 105 -0.93 20.89 -1.36
C SER A 105 -0.92 19.99 -0.13
N VAL A 106 -1.89 20.21 0.76
CA VAL A 106 -2.21 19.35 1.90
C VAL A 106 -2.59 17.92 1.50
N ALA A 107 -3.07 17.74 0.26
CA ALA A 107 -3.48 16.44 -0.24
C ALA A 107 -2.30 15.47 -0.43
N THR A 108 -1.08 16.03 -0.50
CA THR A 108 0.20 15.35 -0.67
C THR A 108 1.07 15.46 0.59
N LEU A 109 0.46 15.55 1.77
CA LEU A 109 1.21 15.38 3.01
C LEU A 109 1.45 13.89 3.26
N ARG A 110 2.60 13.55 3.86
CA ARG A 110 2.86 12.19 4.33
C ARG A 110 1.95 11.87 5.52
N ALA A 111 1.63 10.60 5.71
CA ALA A 111 0.93 10.11 6.88
C ALA A 111 1.89 9.31 7.76
N ALA A 112 1.73 9.41 9.07
CA ALA A 112 2.35 8.51 10.04
C ALA A 112 1.25 7.75 10.78
N LEU A 113 1.43 6.44 10.89
CA LEU A 113 0.67 5.58 11.79
C LEU A 113 1.49 5.46 13.07
N CYS A 114 0.94 5.86 14.21
CA CYS A 114 1.67 6.04 15.45
C CYS A 114 1.07 5.21 16.60
N VAL A 115 1.93 4.49 17.34
CA VAL A 115 1.59 3.85 18.63
C VAL A 115 2.70 4.14 19.63
N GLY A 116 2.48 5.10 20.52
CA GLY A 116 3.52 5.61 21.42
C GLY A 116 4.68 6.21 20.61
N SER A 117 5.90 5.71 20.81
CA SER A 117 7.09 6.13 20.05
C SER A 117 7.30 5.38 18.73
N ARG A 118 6.54 4.32 18.47
CA ARG A 118 6.66 3.50 17.27
C ARG A 118 5.85 4.13 16.14
N ARG A 119 6.41 4.13 14.93
CA ARG A 119 5.82 4.78 13.76
C ARG A 119 6.02 3.98 12.48
N LEU A 120 5.00 3.94 11.64
CA LEU A 120 5.08 3.51 10.23
C LEU A 120 4.71 4.70 9.35
N VAL A 121 5.56 5.04 8.38
CA VAL A 121 5.37 6.22 7.52
C VAL A 121 4.82 5.77 6.18
N LEU A 122 3.73 6.41 5.77
CA LEU A 122 3.12 6.30 4.45
C LEU A 122 3.41 7.60 3.70
N ASP A 123 4.32 7.52 2.74
CA ASP A 123 4.63 8.63 1.84
C ASP A 123 4.15 8.34 0.42
N HIS A 124 4.23 9.35 -0.45
CA HIS A 124 3.66 9.30 -1.80
C HIS A 124 4.67 9.67 -2.88
N TRP A 125 5.97 9.45 -2.62
CA TRP A 125 7.00 9.73 -3.61
C TRP A 125 7.08 11.20 -4.07
N GLY A 126 6.89 12.15 -3.14
CA GLY A 126 6.86 13.59 -3.42
C GLY A 126 8.18 14.20 -3.91
N ASP A 127 9.18 13.39 -4.23
CA ASP A 127 10.45 13.86 -4.73
C ASP A 127 10.39 14.03 -6.26
N VAL A 128 10.46 15.27 -6.73
CA VAL A 128 10.26 15.72 -8.13
C VAL A 128 11.10 15.00 -9.21
N LYS A 129 12.05 14.15 -8.83
CA LYS A 129 12.91 13.39 -9.75
C LYS A 129 12.30 12.06 -10.19
N ARG A 130 11.25 11.60 -9.52
CA ARG A 130 10.86 10.19 -9.47
C ARG A 130 9.37 10.09 -9.83
N ASP A 131 8.95 9.07 -10.61
CA ASP A 131 7.62 9.02 -11.24
C ASP A 131 6.46 9.16 -10.23
N ASN A 132 5.55 10.09 -10.49
CA ASN A 132 4.36 10.34 -9.68
C ASN A 132 3.22 9.45 -10.18
N VAL A 133 3.29 8.17 -9.82
CA VAL A 133 2.15 7.28 -10.02
C VAL A 133 1.07 7.73 -9.05
N LYS A 134 0.14 8.57 -9.53
CA LYS A 134 -0.97 9.14 -8.77
C LYS A 134 -1.99 8.08 -8.35
N PHE A 135 -1.59 7.13 -7.50
CA PHE A 135 -2.50 6.20 -6.86
C PHE A 135 -3.11 6.88 -5.60
N TRP A 136 -2.28 7.41 -4.68
CA TRP A 136 -2.77 7.90 -3.37
C TRP A 136 -2.40 9.34 -2.97
N ALA A 137 -1.60 10.04 -3.78
CA ALA A 137 -1.19 11.43 -3.52
C ALA A 137 -2.34 12.41 -3.85
N GLY A 138 -3.36 12.49 -3.00
CA GLY A 138 -4.37 13.54 -3.10
C GLY A 138 -5.35 13.41 -4.27
N SER A 139 -5.72 12.19 -4.66
CA SER A 139 -6.72 11.96 -5.71
C SER A 139 -8.02 12.70 -5.37
N GLY A 140 -8.45 13.61 -6.26
CA GLY A 140 -9.62 14.46 -6.05
C GLY A 140 -9.50 15.49 -4.90
N GLY A 141 -8.29 15.77 -4.41
CA GLY A 141 -8.05 16.73 -3.31
C GLY A 141 -8.30 16.17 -1.90
N TYR A 142 -8.60 14.87 -1.77
CA TYR A 142 -8.73 14.20 -0.49
C TYR A 142 -7.36 13.66 -0.02
N PRO A 143 -6.83 14.06 1.15
CA PRO A 143 -5.47 13.72 1.55
C PRO A 143 -5.24 12.22 1.75
N GLY A 144 -4.04 11.75 1.41
CA GLY A 144 -3.62 10.36 1.63
C GLY A 144 -3.70 9.93 3.10
N ALA A 145 -3.37 10.82 4.04
CA ALA A 145 -3.53 10.56 5.48
C ALA A 145 -5.00 10.38 5.89
N ALA A 146 -5.93 11.11 5.28
CA ALA A 146 -7.36 10.94 5.53
C ALA A 146 -7.85 9.59 4.98
N LEU A 147 -7.38 9.19 3.79
CA LEU A 147 -7.65 7.86 3.23
C LEU A 147 -7.12 6.73 4.12
N ALA A 148 -5.90 6.87 4.65
CA ALA A 148 -5.31 5.89 5.56
C ALA A 148 -6.11 5.76 6.86
N ARG A 149 -6.53 6.89 7.44
CA ARG A 149 -7.41 6.93 8.62
C ARG A 149 -8.73 6.21 8.35
N ASP A 150 -9.40 6.54 7.26
CA ASP A 150 -10.71 5.99 6.92
C ASP A 150 -10.60 4.48 6.65
N ALA A 151 -9.60 4.06 5.88
CA ALA A 151 -9.33 2.65 5.62
C ALA A 151 -9.11 1.87 6.93
N LEU A 152 -8.30 2.40 7.85
CA LEU A 152 -8.03 1.76 9.13
C LEU A 152 -9.28 1.70 10.02
N ALA A 153 -10.09 2.76 10.05
CA ALA A 153 -11.32 2.81 10.83
C ALA A 153 -12.34 1.74 10.43
N LEU A 154 -12.39 1.35 9.14
CA LEU A 154 -13.34 0.36 8.61
C LEU A 154 -13.05 -1.10 9.02
N VAL A 155 -11.84 -1.37 9.50
CA VAL A 155 -11.37 -2.75 9.76
C VAL A 155 -10.80 -2.94 11.16
N ARG A 156 -10.67 -1.87 11.96
CA ARG A 156 -9.96 -1.87 13.24
C ARG A 156 -10.43 -2.96 14.20
N ASP A 157 -11.74 -3.19 14.25
CA ASP A 157 -12.40 -4.16 15.13
C ASP A 157 -12.22 -5.63 14.68
N ARG A 158 -11.65 -5.86 13.50
CA ARG A 158 -11.48 -7.20 12.90
C ARG A 158 -10.02 -7.60 12.68
N LEU A 159 -9.07 -6.75 13.08
CA LEU A 159 -7.65 -6.98 12.81
C LEU A 159 -7.08 -8.19 13.57
N ASP A 160 -7.58 -8.47 14.76
CA ASP A 160 -7.14 -9.62 15.56
C ASP A 160 -7.52 -10.95 14.90
N ASP A 161 -8.68 -11.02 14.25
CA ASP A 161 -9.17 -12.22 13.55
C ASP A 161 -8.56 -12.38 12.15
N ALA A 162 -7.94 -11.32 11.62
CA ALA A 162 -7.45 -11.25 10.25
C ALA A 162 -6.05 -11.85 10.03
N VAL A 163 -5.40 -12.37 11.08
CA VAL A 163 -3.98 -12.80 11.04
C VAL A 163 -3.67 -13.80 9.93
N ASN A 164 -4.59 -14.74 9.65
CA ASN A 164 -4.37 -15.82 8.69
C ASN A 164 -4.74 -15.44 7.25
N ASP A 165 -5.57 -14.42 7.06
CA ASP A 165 -5.99 -13.93 5.75
C ASP A 165 -6.38 -12.44 5.81
N PRO A 166 -5.39 -11.54 5.97
CA PRO A 166 -5.66 -10.11 6.09
C PRO A 166 -6.22 -9.51 4.80
N PHE A 167 -6.02 -10.18 3.65
CA PHE A 167 -6.45 -9.67 2.35
C PHE A 167 -7.90 -10.02 2.03
N ALA A 168 -8.55 -10.89 2.81
CA ALA A 168 -9.98 -11.18 2.71
C ALA A 168 -10.87 -10.21 3.53
N VAL A 169 -10.29 -9.33 4.35
CA VAL A 169 -11.07 -8.40 5.20
C VAL A 169 -11.72 -7.31 4.35
N ALA A 170 -12.97 -7.56 3.98
CA ALA A 170 -13.76 -6.64 3.17
C ALA A 170 -14.55 -5.64 4.03
N ALA A 171 -14.80 -4.43 3.54
CA ALA A 171 -15.65 -3.44 4.19
C ALA A 171 -16.37 -2.56 3.17
N PRO A 172 -17.57 -2.03 3.49
CA PRO A 172 -18.13 -0.89 2.78
C PRO A 172 -17.14 0.27 2.74
N GLN A 173 -16.68 0.62 1.54
CA GLN A 173 -15.60 1.57 1.39
C GLN A 173 -15.92 2.54 0.27
N SER A 174 -16.09 3.82 0.61
CA SER A 174 -16.44 4.89 -0.34
C SER A 174 -15.22 5.53 -0.99
N SER A 175 -14.05 5.52 -0.35
CA SER A 175 -12.79 6.08 -0.85
C SER A 175 -11.62 5.10 -0.67
N SER A 176 -10.66 5.05 -1.59
CA SER A 176 -9.47 4.16 -1.49
C SER A 176 -8.27 4.74 -2.21
N PHE A 177 -7.13 4.05 -2.06
CA PHE A 177 -5.91 4.30 -2.82
C PHE A 177 -5.93 3.66 -4.22
N ARG A 178 -6.96 2.86 -4.54
CA ARG A 178 -7.15 2.18 -5.83
C ARG A 178 -6.02 1.20 -6.15
N LEU A 179 -5.51 0.55 -5.09
CA LEU A 179 -4.48 -0.48 -5.20
C LEU A 179 -5.12 -1.86 -5.31
N ASP A 180 -6.29 -2.09 -4.72
CA ASP A 180 -7.00 -3.37 -4.83
C ASP A 180 -7.93 -3.38 -6.05
N TRP A 181 -7.59 -4.20 -7.05
CA TRP A 181 -8.36 -4.28 -8.29
C TRP A 181 -9.77 -4.88 -8.12
N ARG A 182 -10.05 -5.61 -7.02
CA ARG A 182 -11.35 -6.26 -6.80
C ARG A 182 -12.47 -5.26 -6.53
N ARG A 183 -12.12 -4.08 -6.02
CA ARG A 183 -13.06 -2.99 -5.78
C ARG A 183 -13.27 -2.13 -7.02
N ASP A 184 -12.17 -1.83 -7.72
CA ASP A 184 -12.19 -0.80 -8.75
C ASP A 184 -13.12 -1.20 -9.89
N TYR A 185 -13.89 -0.22 -10.33
CA TYR A 185 -14.75 -0.33 -11.49
C TYR A 185 -14.18 0.58 -12.56
N ILE A 186 -14.14 0.06 -13.79
CA ILE A 186 -13.95 0.89 -14.98
C ILE A 186 -15.29 0.83 -15.69
N PRO A 187 -15.95 1.99 -15.90
CA PRO A 187 -17.16 2.01 -16.71
C PRO A 187 -16.87 1.32 -18.04
N MET A 188 -17.66 0.32 -18.43
CA MET A 188 -17.57 -0.28 -19.77
C MET A 188 -18.08 0.68 -20.87
N GLU A 189 -18.24 1.97 -20.55
CA GLU A 189 -18.83 3.01 -21.42
C GLU A 189 -20.24 2.67 -21.93
N ILE A 190 -20.97 1.76 -21.26
CA ILE A 190 -22.34 1.35 -21.61
C ILE A 190 -23.41 1.99 -20.71
N GLY A 191 -23.14 3.17 -20.15
CA GLY A 191 -24.13 3.95 -19.39
C GLY A 191 -24.33 3.54 -17.93
N PHE A 192 -23.28 3.05 -17.26
CA PHE A 192 -23.29 2.79 -15.81
C PHE A 192 -22.41 3.80 -15.07
N SER A 193 -23.01 4.56 -14.16
CA SER A 193 -22.32 5.50 -13.29
C SER A 193 -22.75 5.28 -11.84
N LEU A 194 -21.82 4.86 -10.98
CA LEU A 194 -22.10 4.62 -9.56
C LEU A 194 -22.77 5.84 -8.88
N ASN A 195 -22.34 7.05 -9.28
CA ASN A 195 -22.88 8.31 -8.76
C ASN A 195 -24.36 8.53 -9.11
N GLU A 196 -24.82 8.04 -10.26
CA GLU A 196 -26.22 8.17 -10.72
C GLU A 196 -27.18 7.27 -9.95
N HIS A 197 -26.65 6.27 -9.23
CA HIS A 197 -27.46 5.36 -8.41
C HIS A 197 -27.72 5.88 -6.99
N GLY A 198 -27.25 7.09 -6.63
CA GLY A 198 -27.64 7.80 -5.40
C GLY A 198 -27.37 7.01 -4.11
N GLY A 199 -26.25 6.29 -4.03
CA GLY A 199 -25.87 5.50 -2.86
C GLY A 199 -26.63 4.18 -2.68
N ARG A 200 -27.46 3.77 -3.65
CA ARG A 200 -28.17 2.47 -3.62
C ARG A 200 -27.26 1.27 -3.86
N ILE A 201 -26.06 1.50 -4.37
CA ILE A 201 -25.04 0.48 -4.61
C ILE A 201 -23.88 0.79 -3.67
N GLU A 202 -23.63 -0.12 -2.74
CA GLU A 202 -22.52 -0.03 -1.80
C GLU A 202 -21.29 -0.72 -2.40
N THR A 203 -20.19 0.01 -2.55
CA THR A 203 -18.93 -0.57 -3.00
C THR A 203 -18.21 -1.22 -1.83
N VAL A 204 -17.88 -2.49 -1.98
CA VAL A 204 -17.05 -3.23 -1.03
C VAL A 204 -15.59 -3.10 -1.45
N GLY A 205 -14.74 -2.69 -0.51
CA GLY A 205 -13.29 -2.63 -0.67
C GLY A 205 -12.55 -3.53 0.31
N TYR A 206 -11.22 -3.53 0.20
CA TYR A 206 -10.32 -4.32 1.04
C TYR A 206 -9.31 -3.38 1.72
N PRO A 207 -9.70 -2.72 2.82
CA PRO A 207 -8.94 -1.59 3.37
C PRO A 207 -7.51 -1.96 3.81
N LEU A 208 -7.30 -3.21 4.25
CA LEU A 208 -5.96 -3.69 4.60
C LEU A 208 -5.03 -3.79 3.38
N VAL A 209 -5.53 -4.24 2.23
CA VAL A 209 -4.75 -4.28 0.99
C VAL A 209 -4.35 -2.88 0.55
N GLU A 210 -5.29 -1.94 0.63
CA GLU A 210 -5.06 -0.53 0.30
C GLU A 210 -3.99 0.09 1.22
N LEU A 211 -4.14 -0.05 2.55
CA LEU A 211 -3.25 0.56 3.53
C LEU A 211 -1.85 -0.05 3.51
N LEU A 212 -1.75 -1.38 3.57
CA LEU A 212 -0.47 -2.09 3.52
C LEU A 212 0.18 -1.94 2.13
N GLY A 213 -0.61 -1.89 1.07
CA GLY A 213 -0.12 -1.64 -0.28
C GLY A 213 0.56 -0.29 -0.39
N ALA A 214 -0.07 0.76 0.14
CA ALA A 214 0.51 2.10 0.18
C ALA A 214 1.78 2.16 1.05
N LEU A 215 1.82 1.45 2.19
CA LEU A 215 3.04 1.29 2.98
C LEU A 215 4.16 0.63 2.17
N GLY A 216 3.88 -0.49 1.50
CA GLY A 216 4.87 -1.20 0.68
C GLY A 216 5.41 -0.32 -0.46
N LEU A 217 4.52 0.43 -1.12
CA LEU A 217 4.90 1.37 -2.17
C LEU A 217 5.74 2.53 -1.63
N GLY A 218 5.62 2.93 -0.36
CA GLY A 218 6.55 3.87 0.26
C GLY A 218 8.03 3.46 0.14
N HIS A 219 8.30 2.15 0.07
CA HIS A 219 9.66 1.61 0.05
C HIS A 219 10.16 1.15 -1.34
N ALA A 220 9.26 0.86 -2.28
CA ALA A 220 9.62 0.42 -3.62
C ALA A 220 8.58 0.83 -4.65
N ARG A 221 9.00 0.90 -5.92
CA ARG A 221 8.12 1.31 -7.02
C ARG A 221 8.10 0.24 -8.09
N PRO A 222 6.92 -0.12 -8.63
CA PRO A 222 6.85 -0.82 -9.90
C PRO A 222 7.64 -0.06 -10.97
N GLN A 223 8.28 -0.80 -11.87
CA GLN A 223 8.96 -0.22 -13.02
C GLN A 223 7.93 0.42 -13.96
N ARG A 224 8.07 1.73 -14.23
CA ARG A 224 7.26 2.38 -15.26
C ARG A 224 7.67 1.88 -16.66
N LEU A 225 6.72 1.37 -17.42
CA LEU A 225 6.89 1.03 -18.83
C LEU A 225 6.37 2.16 -19.74
N ASP A 226 5.22 2.73 -19.38
CA ASP A 226 4.59 3.88 -20.04
C ASP A 226 3.78 4.71 -19.02
N ARG A 227 3.01 5.71 -19.45
CA ARG A 227 2.15 6.56 -18.61
C ARG A 227 1.11 5.78 -17.82
N LEU A 228 0.57 4.70 -18.40
CA LEU A 228 -0.47 3.86 -17.81
C LEU A 228 -0.06 2.38 -17.76
N ALA A 229 1.22 2.09 -17.93
CA ALA A 229 1.74 0.73 -17.96
C ALA A 229 2.92 0.61 -16.99
N TYR A 230 2.83 -0.35 -16.08
CA TYR A 230 3.83 -0.62 -15.06
C TYR A 230 4.16 -2.11 -15.02
N ARG A 231 5.36 -2.44 -14.59
CA ARG A 231 5.79 -3.79 -14.29
C ARG A 231 6.09 -3.92 -12.82
N TYR A 232 5.67 -5.01 -12.20
CA TYR A 232 6.11 -5.38 -10.86
C TYR A 232 6.61 -6.83 -10.83
N GLY A 233 7.49 -7.13 -9.88
CA GLY A 233 8.02 -8.47 -9.66
C GLY A 233 7.64 -9.04 -8.29
N ALA A 234 7.39 -10.35 -8.24
CA ALA A 234 7.22 -11.11 -7.01
C ALA A 234 8.42 -12.06 -6.85
N LEU A 235 9.22 -11.87 -5.79
CA LEU A 235 10.42 -12.64 -5.52
C LEU A 235 10.10 -13.95 -4.80
N GLY A 236 10.28 -15.06 -5.50
CA GLY A 236 9.92 -16.38 -5.03
C GLY A 236 11.05 -17.11 -4.34
N ARG A 237 10.66 -18.05 -3.50
CA ARG A 237 11.58 -19.07 -2.97
C ARG A 237 11.55 -20.32 -3.86
N THR A 238 12.73 -20.86 -4.19
CA THR A 238 12.87 -22.20 -4.80
C THR A 238 12.81 -23.33 -3.77
N SER A 239 12.96 -23.00 -2.48
CA SER A 239 13.00 -23.95 -1.37
C SER A 239 12.54 -23.26 -0.09
N THR A 240 12.18 -24.03 0.93
CA THR A 240 11.72 -23.52 2.24
C THR A 240 12.79 -22.71 3.01
N ILE A 241 14.04 -22.71 2.55
CA ILE A 241 15.17 -22.03 3.20
C ILE A 241 15.53 -20.68 2.56
N ALA A 242 14.97 -20.33 1.40
CA ALA A 242 15.27 -19.05 0.76
C ALA A 242 14.39 -17.92 1.33
N TRP A 243 15.04 -16.97 1.99
CA TRP A 243 14.42 -15.80 2.61
C TRP A 243 15.17 -14.56 2.15
N TYR A 244 14.44 -13.48 1.90
CA TYR A 244 15.02 -12.27 1.35
C TYR A 244 14.76 -11.08 2.27
N PRO A 245 15.78 -10.24 2.55
CA PRO A 245 15.59 -8.98 3.24
C PRO A 245 14.74 -8.01 2.39
N PRO A 246 14.13 -6.98 3.02
CA PRO A 246 13.29 -6.02 2.33
C PRO A 246 13.98 -5.38 1.12
N CYS A 247 15.29 -5.12 1.17
CA CYS A 247 16.01 -4.52 0.04
C CYS A 247 15.96 -5.34 -1.26
N LEU A 248 15.96 -6.67 -1.18
CA LEU A 248 15.83 -7.53 -2.36
C LEU A 248 14.38 -7.60 -2.85
N LEU A 249 13.41 -7.58 -1.93
CA LEU A 249 11.98 -7.53 -2.26
C LEU A 249 11.62 -6.21 -2.96
N ARG A 250 12.18 -5.08 -2.49
CA ARG A 250 12.08 -3.77 -3.14
C ARG A 250 12.65 -3.80 -4.55
N ALA A 251 13.85 -4.38 -4.72
CA ALA A 251 14.49 -4.49 -6.02
C ALA A 251 13.68 -5.37 -6.99
N ALA A 252 13.14 -6.50 -6.49
CA ALA A 252 12.26 -7.37 -7.25
C ALA A 252 10.99 -6.65 -7.69
N LEU A 253 10.34 -5.92 -6.79
CA LEU A 253 9.14 -5.13 -7.11
C LEU A 253 9.43 -4.12 -8.22
N GLY A 254 10.61 -3.48 -8.19
CA GLY A 254 11.08 -2.57 -9.23
C GLY A 254 11.59 -3.21 -10.51
N GLY A 255 11.40 -4.52 -10.69
CA GLY A 255 11.75 -5.22 -11.92
C GLY A 255 13.25 -5.47 -12.12
N ALA A 256 14.06 -5.35 -11.07
CA ALA A 256 15.50 -5.60 -11.16
C ALA A 256 15.79 -7.03 -11.68
N PRO A 257 16.84 -7.23 -12.49
CA PRO A 257 17.28 -8.56 -12.90
C PRO A 257 18.01 -9.22 -11.73
N LEU A 258 17.27 -10.01 -10.96
CA LEU A 258 17.81 -10.75 -9.82
C LEU A 258 18.09 -12.21 -10.21
N PRO A 259 19.15 -12.85 -9.67
CA PRO A 259 19.48 -14.25 -9.95
C PRO A 259 18.62 -15.24 -9.14
N PHE A 260 17.40 -14.84 -8.78
CA PHE A 260 16.48 -15.59 -7.94
C PHE A 260 15.18 -15.84 -8.71
N PRO A 261 14.36 -16.81 -8.30
CA PRO A 261 13.04 -17.01 -8.88
C PRO A 261 12.22 -15.73 -8.80
N LEU A 262 11.83 -15.21 -9.95
CA LEU A 262 11.12 -13.94 -10.05
C LEU A 262 10.02 -14.11 -11.08
N ARG A 263 8.77 -13.89 -10.66
CA ARG A 263 7.66 -13.72 -11.60
C ARG A 263 7.45 -12.24 -11.83
N ARG A 264 7.21 -11.85 -13.08
CA ARG A 264 7.00 -10.46 -13.49
C ARG A 264 5.61 -10.31 -14.06
N PHE A 265 5.01 -9.16 -13.78
CA PHE A 265 3.64 -8.88 -14.17
C PHE A 265 3.59 -7.49 -14.78
N HIS A 266 2.90 -7.38 -15.91
CA HIS A 266 2.55 -6.13 -16.53
C HIS A 266 1.15 -5.72 -16.04
N MET A 267 1.10 -4.59 -15.35
CA MET A 267 -0.08 -3.93 -14.82
C MET A 267 -0.45 -2.72 -15.68
N SER A 268 -1.66 -2.75 -16.24
CA SER A 268 -2.26 -1.64 -16.97
C SER A 268 -3.16 -0.80 -16.06
N LEU A 269 -3.09 0.51 -16.22
CA LEU A 269 -3.89 1.49 -15.49
C LEU A 269 -4.88 2.20 -16.41
N GLY A 270 -6.00 2.62 -15.83
CA GLY A 270 -7.07 3.34 -16.51
C GLY A 270 -7.52 4.54 -15.70
N TRP A 271 -8.39 5.35 -16.31
CA TRP A 271 -9.02 6.48 -15.66
C TRP A 271 -10.45 6.07 -15.29
N PRO A 272 -10.79 5.86 -14.01
CA PRO A 272 -12.14 5.49 -13.58
C PRO A 272 -13.13 6.67 -13.70
N GLY A 273 -12.65 7.83 -14.14
CA GLY A 273 -13.39 9.07 -14.38
C GLY A 273 -12.63 9.90 -15.41
N GLN A 274 -12.36 11.17 -15.11
CA GLN A 274 -11.65 12.04 -16.06
C GLN A 274 -10.14 11.73 -16.12
N GLU A 275 -9.58 11.90 -17.32
CA GLU A 275 -8.14 11.84 -17.52
C GLU A 275 -7.42 12.82 -16.57
N GLY A 276 -6.35 12.36 -15.93
CA GLY A 276 -5.52 13.14 -15.00
C GLY A 276 -5.93 13.10 -13.53
N GLN A 277 -7.15 12.63 -13.20
CA GLN A 277 -7.69 12.70 -11.83
C GLN A 277 -7.25 11.56 -10.92
N ALA A 278 -7.52 10.31 -11.32
CA ALA A 278 -7.23 9.11 -10.56
C ALA A 278 -6.81 7.98 -11.50
N ARG A 279 -6.00 7.05 -11.02
CA ARG A 279 -5.68 5.82 -11.75
C ARG A 279 -6.25 4.62 -11.01
N SER A 280 -6.80 3.67 -11.74
CA SER A 280 -7.19 2.36 -11.23
C SER A 280 -6.54 1.27 -12.06
N ILE A 281 -6.34 0.10 -11.46
CA ILE A 281 -5.79 -1.06 -12.15
C ILE A 281 -6.88 -1.67 -13.03
N THR A 282 -6.57 -1.92 -14.31
CA THR A 282 -7.54 -2.45 -15.28
C THR A 282 -7.29 -3.91 -15.60
N THR A 283 -6.02 -4.28 -15.71
CA THR A 283 -5.60 -5.55 -16.26
C THR A 283 -4.20 -5.86 -15.77
N VAL A 284 -3.98 -7.13 -15.48
CA VAL A 284 -2.69 -7.63 -15.06
C VAL A 284 -2.42 -8.90 -15.86
N ILE A 285 -1.27 -8.95 -16.52
CA ILE A 285 -0.81 -10.13 -17.26
C ILE A 285 0.56 -10.53 -16.74
N GLU A 286 0.79 -11.83 -16.61
CA GLU A 286 2.13 -12.34 -16.32
C GLU A 286 3.00 -12.23 -17.58
N GLU A 287 4.23 -11.77 -17.40
CA GLU A 287 5.22 -11.76 -18.47
C GLU A 287 5.87 -13.14 -18.59
N SER A 288 6.03 -13.61 -19.83
CA SER A 288 6.77 -14.84 -20.10
C SER A 288 8.20 -14.73 -19.55
N PRO A 289 8.77 -15.82 -18.98
CA PRO A 289 10.18 -15.85 -18.60
C PRO A 289 11.05 -15.50 -19.81
N THR A 290 11.84 -14.44 -19.69
CA THR A 290 12.88 -14.07 -20.67
C THR A 290 14.13 -14.89 -20.48
#